data_AF-A0A060BQL1-F1
#
_entry.id   AF-A0A060BQL1-F1
#
_cell.length_a   1.000
_cell.length_b   1.000
_cell.length_c   1.000
_cell.angle_alpha   90.00
_cell.angle_beta   90.00
_cell.angle_gamma   90.00
#
_symmetry.space_group_name_H-M   'P 1'
#
loop_
_entity.id
_entity.type
_entity.pdbx_description
1 polymer ?
#
loop_
_entity_poly.entity_id
_entity_poly.type
_entity_poly.pdbx_seq_one_letter_code
_entity_poly.pdbx_strand_id
1 'polypeptide(L)'
;MAGFDRKRLWRNVAVVIKLLRSQWKARSIIKQFRPQVTVGVGGYASGPTLKMAGMMGVPTLIQEQNSYAGVTNKLLAKKASKICVAYEGMSKFSLVKKLS
;
A
#
# COMPACT_ATOMS: atom_id res chain seq x y z
N MET A 1 -14.20 11.48 6.96
CA MET A 1 -12.86 11.02 7.40
C MET A 1 -12.70 11.40 8.86
N ALA A 2 -12.38 10.48 9.76
CA ALA A 2 -12.16 10.80 11.17
C ALA A 2 -10.68 11.18 11.36
N GLY A 3 -10.41 12.48 11.52
CA GLY A 3 -9.10 12.99 11.91
C GLY A 3 -8.77 12.61 13.35
N PHE A 4 -7.47 12.53 13.66
CA PHE A 4 -6.97 12.11 14.96
C PHE A 4 -7.38 13.12 16.04
N ASP A 5 -8.34 12.75 16.88
CA ASP A 5 -8.92 13.64 17.89
C ASP A 5 -8.17 13.45 19.22
N ARG A 6 -7.32 14.42 19.58
CA ARG A 6 -6.47 14.36 20.77
C ARG A 6 -7.26 14.45 22.08
N LYS A 7 -8.53 14.87 22.05
CA LYS A 7 -9.37 15.04 23.25
C LYS A 7 -10.17 13.79 23.63
N ARG A 8 -10.29 12.79 22.73
CA ARG A 8 -11.05 11.55 22.98
C ARG A 8 -10.24 10.32 22.58
N LEU A 9 -9.27 9.93 23.41
CA LEU A 9 -8.44 8.73 23.20
C LEU A 9 -9.26 7.46 22.92
N TRP A 10 -10.44 7.33 23.55
CA TRP A 10 -11.37 6.22 23.32
C TRP A 10 -11.86 6.10 21.87
N ARG A 11 -11.97 7.22 21.13
CA ARG A 11 -12.27 7.19 19.68
C ARG A 11 -11.07 6.73 18.85
N ASN A 12 -9.85 6.96 19.32
CA ASN A 12 -8.64 6.45 18.65
C ASN A 12 -8.53 4.93 18.78
N VAL A 13 -9.00 4.34 19.88
CA VAL A 13 -9.11 2.87 20.02
C VAL A 13 -10.04 2.28 18.95
N ALA A 14 -11.19 2.90 18.71
CA ALA A 14 -12.10 2.47 17.63
C ALA A 14 -11.45 2.56 16.24
N VAL A 15 -10.63 3.59 15.98
CA VAL A 15 -9.86 3.73 14.75
C VAL A 15 -8.81 2.62 14.60
N VAL A 16 -8.07 2.31 15.66
CA VAL A 16 -7.10 1.21 15.68
C VAL A 16 -7.77 -0.14 15.46
N ILE A 17 -8.90 -0.42 16.12
CA ILE A 17 -9.68 -1.65 15.91
C ILE A 17 -10.17 -1.74 14.46
N LYS A 18 -10.63 -0.63 13.88
CA LYS A 18 -11.09 -0.59 12.49
C LYS A 18 -9.94 -0.85 11.52
N LEU A 19 -8.76 -0.30 11.78
CA LEU A 19 -7.53 -0.58 11.02
C LEU A 19 -7.13 -2.06 11.10
N LEU A 20 -7.13 -2.65 12.30
CA LEU A 20 -6.82 -4.07 12.51
C LEU A 20 -7.83 -4.94 11.77
N ARG A 21 -9.13 -4.67 11.87
CA ARG A 21 -10.18 -5.38 11.12
C ARG A 21 -9.98 -5.29 9.60
N SER A 22 -9.64 -4.11 9.08
CA SER A 22 -9.33 -3.94 7.65
C SER A 22 -8.12 -4.77 7.22
N GLN A 23 -7.06 -4.81 8.04
CA GLN A 23 -5.89 -5.65 7.77
C GLN A 23 -6.23 -7.14 7.76
N TRP A 24 -7.03 -7.61 8.72
CA TRP A 24 -7.51 -8.99 8.79
C TRP A 24 -8.38 -9.36 7.58
N LYS A 25 -9.27 -8.46 7.17
CA LYS A 25 -10.10 -8.65 5.98
C LYS A 25 -9.24 -8.74 4.71
N ALA A 26 -8.26 -7.85 4.54
CA ALA A 26 -7.31 -7.91 3.42
C ALA A 26 -6.55 -9.25 3.41
N ARG A 27 -6.07 -9.70 4.57
CA ARG A 27 -5.38 -11.00 4.70
C ARG A 27 -6.28 -12.17 4.30
N SER A 28 -7.54 -12.17 4.74
CA SER A 28 -8.51 -13.21 4.39
C SER A 28 -8.78 -13.24 2.89
N ILE A 29 -8.98 -12.07 2.26
CA ILE A 29 -9.18 -11.96 0.80
C ILE A 29 -7.97 -12.53 0.05
N ILE A 30 -6.74 -12.15 0.44
CA ILE A 30 -5.53 -12.64 -0.22
C ILE A 30 -5.39 -14.17 -0.05
N LYS A 31 -5.66 -14.70 1.16
CA LYS A 31 -5.61 -16.15 1.41
C LYS A 31 -6.64 -16.93 0.59
N GLN A 32 -7.84 -16.38 0.43
CA GLN A 32 -8.93 -17.03 -0.30
C GLN A 32 -8.70 -16.96 -1.80
N PHE A 33 -8.34 -15.77 -2.31
CA PHE A 33 -8.13 -15.54 -3.74
C PHE A 33 -6.81 -16.16 -4.25
N ARG A 34 -5.80 -16.31 -3.38
CA ARG A 34 -4.45 -16.82 -3.71
C ARG A 34 -3.84 -16.13 -4.95
N PRO A 35 -3.71 -14.80 -4.94
CA PRO A 35 -3.14 -14.08 -6.07
C PRO A 35 -1.69 -14.49 -6.31
N GLN A 36 -1.33 -14.66 -7.58
CA GLN A 36 0.05 -14.86 -8.02
C GLN A 36 0.82 -13.53 -8.09
N VAL A 37 0.10 -12.43 -8.31
CA VAL A 37 0.62 -11.06 -8.35
C VAL A 37 -0.46 -10.09 -7.87
N THR A 38 -0.06 -8.97 -7.29
CA THR A 38 -0.98 -7.86 -6.98
C THR A 38 -0.50 -6.57 -7.63
N VAL A 39 -1.45 -5.77 -8.12
CA VAL A 39 -1.19 -4.50 -8.80
C VAL A 39 -1.89 -3.38 -8.05
N GLY A 40 -1.17 -2.30 -7.80
CA GLY A 40 -1.63 -1.14 -7.07
C GLY A 40 -1.44 0.14 -7.83
N VAL A 41 -2.53 0.78 -8.26
CA VAL A 41 -2.50 2.05 -9.00
C VAL A 41 -2.38 3.29 -8.09
N GLY A 42 -1.88 3.11 -6.87
CA GLY A 42 -1.75 4.16 -5.86
C GLY A 42 -3.01 4.42 -5.04
N GLY A 43 -2.92 5.40 -4.14
CA GLY A 43 -4.02 5.84 -3.27
C GLY A 43 -4.09 5.16 -1.90
N TYR A 44 -4.78 5.82 -0.96
CA TYR A 44 -4.96 5.34 0.42
C TYR A 44 -5.74 4.02 0.51
N ALA A 45 -6.67 3.79 -0.43
CA ALA A 45 -7.54 2.61 -0.42
C ALA A 45 -6.79 1.30 -0.74
N SER A 46 -5.82 1.36 -1.66
CA SER A 46 -5.07 0.18 -2.10
C SER A 46 -3.95 -0.22 -1.12
N GLY A 47 -3.48 0.75 -0.32
CA GLY A 47 -2.29 0.58 0.52
C GLY A 47 -2.33 -0.57 1.54
N PRO A 48 -3.38 -0.72 2.37
CA PRO A 48 -3.49 -1.82 3.33
C PRO A 48 -3.45 -3.20 2.66
N THR A 49 -4.14 -3.35 1.53
CA THR A 49 -4.22 -4.61 0.79
C THR A 49 -2.89 -4.96 0.12
N LEU A 50 -2.26 -4.01 -0.57
CA LEU A 50 -0.92 -4.21 -1.16
C LEU A 50 0.15 -4.47 -0.10
N LYS A 51 0.08 -3.76 1.03
CA LYS A 51 0.98 -4.00 2.17
C LYS A 51 0.83 -5.43 2.67
N MET A 52 -0.40 -5.90 2.85
CA MET A 52 -0.67 -7.25 3.33
C MET A 52 -0.23 -8.30 2.30
N ALA A 53 -0.46 -8.07 1.01
CA ALA A 53 -0.01 -8.97 -0.06
C ALA A 53 1.51 -9.12 -0.07
N GLY A 54 2.24 -8.00 -0.02
CA GLY A 54 3.70 -8.02 0.10
C GLY A 54 4.21 -8.64 1.39
N MET A 55 3.52 -8.44 2.52
CA MET A 55 3.85 -9.12 3.79
C MET A 55 3.59 -10.64 3.73
N MET A 56 2.68 -11.10 2.88
CA MET A 56 2.38 -12.51 2.64
C MET A 56 3.27 -13.13 1.56
N GLY A 57 4.26 -12.40 1.04
CA GLY A 57 5.19 -12.87 0.01
C GLY A 57 4.61 -12.88 -1.41
N VAL A 58 3.43 -12.30 -1.62
CA VAL A 58 2.87 -12.16 -2.97
C VAL A 58 3.60 -11.02 -3.69
N PRO A 59 4.14 -11.25 -4.91
CA PRO A 59 4.74 -10.19 -5.72
C PRO A 59 3.78 -9.00 -5.90
N THR A 60 4.31 -7.79 -5.71
CA THR A 60 3.50 -6.56 -5.77
C THR A 60 4.05 -5.58 -6.80
N LEU A 61 3.17 -5.02 -7.62
CA LEU A 61 3.48 -3.98 -8.59
C LEU A 61 2.76 -2.69 -8.19
N ILE A 62 3.48 -1.57 -8.21
CA ILE A 62 2.89 -0.25 -7.96
C ILE A 62 2.92 0.54 -9.26
N GLN A 63 1.82 1.21 -9.60
CA GLN A 63 1.74 2.18 -10.68
C GLN A 63 1.53 3.58 -10.08
N GLU A 64 2.50 4.47 -10.29
CA GLU A 64 2.45 5.87 -9.90
C GLU A 64 2.21 6.73 -11.13
N GLN A 65 1.01 7.32 -11.19
CA GLN A 65 0.55 8.18 -12.28
C GLN A 65 0.90 9.66 -12.04
N ASN A 66 1.17 10.04 -10.80
CA ASN A 66 1.42 11.44 -10.45
C ASN A 66 2.88 11.82 -10.69
N SER A 67 3.15 13.12 -10.87
CA SER A 67 4.49 13.68 -10.98
C SER A 67 5.33 13.55 -9.70
N TYR A 68 4.66 13.39 -8.55
CA TYR A 68 5.27 13.08 -7.25
C TYR A 68 4.54 11.95 -6.57
N ALA A 69 5.30 11.04 -5.99
CA ALA A 69 4.69 9.92 -5.32
C ALA A 69 4.17 10.25 -3.93
N GLY A 70 2.97 9.73 -3.65
CA GLY A 70 2.33 9.84 -2.34
C GLY A 70 3.07 9.08 -1.25
N VAL A 71 2.83 9.45 0.01
CA VAL A 71 3.44 8.82 1.21
C VAL A 71 3.17 7.30 1.24
N THR A 72 1.96 6.88 0.85
CA THR A 72 1.61 5.46 0.76
C THR A 72 2.49 4.73 -0.26
N ASN A 73 2.69 5.29 -1.45
CA ASN A 73 3.51 4.66 -2.49
C ASN A 73 4.99 4.64 -2.09
N LYS A 74 5.50 5.69 -1.43
CA LYS A 74 6.84 5.70 -0.81
C LYS A 74 7.03 4.58 0.21
N LEU A 75 6.03 4.33 1.05
CA LEU A 75 6.09 3.28 2.07
C LEU A 75 6.05 1.87 1.45
N LEU A 76 5.19 1.67 0.46
CA LEU A 76 5.01 0.38 -0.20
C LEU A 76 6.14 0.05 -1.17
N ALA A 77 6.77 1.05 -1.78
CA ALA A 77 7.89 0.90 -2.70
C ALA A 77 9.04 0.06 -2.12
N LYS A 78 9.26 0.13 -0.81
CA LYS A 78 10.31 -0.66 -0.12
C LYS A 78 10.10 -2.18 -0.21
N LYS A 79 8.87 -2.63 -0.43
CA LYS A 79 8.49 -4.05 -0.54
C LYS A 79 7.86 -4.38 -1.90
N ALA A 80 7.86 -3.43 -2.83
CA ALA A 80 7.34 -3.63 -4.17
C ALA A 80 8.32 -4.45 -4.99
N SER A 81 7.81 -5.42 -5.74
CA SER A 81 8.62 -6.19 -6.70
C SER A 81 8.89 -5.37 -7.96
N LYS A 82 7.95 -4.51 -8.37
CA LYS A 82 8.08 -3.58 -9.50
C LYS A 82 7.36 -2.26 -9.22
N ILE A 83 7.89 -1.16 -9.76
CA ILE A 83 7.26 0.16 -9.71
C ILE A 83 7.26 0.74 -11.12
N CYS A 84 6.06 1.02 -11.63
CA CYS A 84 5.82 1.68 -12.92
C CYS A 84 5.55 3.16 -12.66
N VAL A 85 6.31 4.03 -13.32
CA VAL A 85 6.21 5.49 -13.17
C VAL A 85 5.91 6.13 -14.52
N ALA A 86 5.06 7.16 -14.54
CA ALA A 86 4.69 7.87 -15.76
C ALA A 86 5.74 8.88 -16.26
N TYR A 87 6.63 9.37 -15.39
CA TYR A 87 7.57 10.44 -15.69
C TYR A 87 9.04 10.02 -15.48
N GLU A 88 9.91 10.45 -16.39
CA GLU A 88 11.36 10.31 -16.24
C GLU A 88 11.89 11.21 -15.10
N GLY A 89 12.86 10.72 -14.32
CA GLY A 89 13.37 11.43 -13.14
C GLY A 89 12.72 11.02 -11.80
N MET A 90 11.64 10.23 -11.81
CA MET A 90 11.13 9.56 -10.59
C MET A 90 12.00 8.38 -10.12
N SER A 91 13.16 8.16 -10.74
CA SER A 91 14.15 7.12 -10.39
C SER A 91 14.71 7.21 -8.97
N LYS A 92 14.50 8.33 -8.24
CA LYS A 92 14.74 8.43 -6.79
C LYS A 92 13.85 7.48 -5.95
N PHE A 93 12.91 6.77 -6.57
CA PHE A 93 12.25 5.56 -6.04
C PHE A 93 13.16 4.31 -6.02
N SER A 94 14.45 4.50 -5.81
CA SER A 94 15.53 3.55 -6.05
C SER A 94 15.60 2.39 -5.04
N LEU A 95 14.55 1.58 -4.94
CA LEU A 95 14.62 0.25 -4.35
C LEU A 95 14.18 -0.85 -5.34
N VAL A 96 13.74 -0.50 -6.55
CA VAL A 96 13.19 -1.50 -7.46
C VAL A 96 13.62 -1.25 -8.90
N LYS A 97 14.17 -2.31 -9.51
CA LYS A 97 14.80 -2.34 -10.83
C LYS A 97 13.86 -1.78 -11.92
N LYS A 98 14.28 -0.68 -12.56
CA LYS A 98 13.64 -0.13 -13.77
C LYS A 98 13.87 -1.14 -14.91
N LEU A 99 12.81 -1.58 -15.59
CA LEU A 99 12.93 -2.27 -16.88
C LEU A 99 12.61 -1.23 -17.96
N SER A 100 13.67 -0.80 -18.65
CA SER A 100 13.64 -0.24 -20.00
C SER A 100 13.87 -1.37 -20.99
#